data_AF-A0A3D3LJY5-F1
#
_entry.id   AF-A0A3D3LJY5-F1
#
_cell.length_a   1.000
_cell.length_b   1.000
_cell.length_c   1.000
_cell.angle_alpha   90.00
_cell.angle_beta   90.00
_cell.angle_gamma   90.00
#
_symmetry.space_group_name_H-M   'P 1'
#
loop_
_entity.id
_entity.type
_entity.pdbx_description
1 polymer ?
#
loop_
_entity_poly.entity_id
_entity_poly.type
_entity_poly.pdbx_seq_one_letter_code
_entity_poly.pdbx_strand_id
1 'polypeptide(L)'
;MALVPEKIEVKVSELISKKVKGGRKFFFEQAEIDMLLSMLLSLMAEHSSVKDRLVKLESFLSDKGLLDDDELASFTPNNETSNAMDIERMKMIKNILEAGSNIGNKAED
;
A
#
# COMPACT_ATOMS: atom_id res chain seq x y z
N MET A 1 -23.21 6.83 -15.32
CA MET A 1 -22.42 8.05 -15.06
C MET A 1 -21.06 7.57 -14.58
N ALA A 2 -20.06 7.53 -15.47
CA ALA A 2 -18.75 6.98 -15.14
C ALA A 2 -18.03 7.95 -14.19
N LEU A 3 -17.69 7.48 -12.98
CA LEU A 3 -16.79 8.19 -12.08
C LEU A 3 -15.41 8.21 -12.76
N VAL A 4 -15.05 9.36 -13.32
CA VAL A 4 -13.69 9.61 -13.80
C VAL A 4 -12.78 9.55 -12.57
N PRO A 5 -11.78 8.65 -12.52
CA PRO A 5 -10.87 8.61 -11.38
C PRO A 5 -10.14 9.95 -11.31
N GLU A 6 -10.30 10.62 -10.18
CA GLU A 6 -9.55 11.83 -9.86
C GLU A 6 -8.05 11.50 -9.97
N LYS A 7 -7.31 12.31 -10.73
CA LYS A 7 -5.90 12.06 -11.02
C LYS A 7 -5.10 12.26 -9.73
N ILE A 8 -4.84 11.18 -9.00
CA ILE A 8 -4.03 11.23 -7.77
C ILE A 8 -2.56 11.42 -8.17
N GLU A 9 -2.14 12.68 -8.28
CA GLU A 9 -0.76 13.04 -8.56
C GLU A 9 0.04 13.00 -7.25
N VAL A 10 0.78 11.90 -7.04
CA VAL A 10 1.60 11.72 -5.83
C VAL A 10 2.92 12.47 -5.99
N LYS A 11 2.99 13.68 -5.44
CA LYS A 11 4.25 14.44 -5.33
C LYS A 11 5.07 13.95 -4.13
N VAL A 12 5.92 12.96 -4.40
CA VAL A 12 6.79 12.30 -3.40
C VAL A 12 7.65 13.31 -2.61
N SER A 13 8.13 14.37 -3.26
CA SER A 13 8.98 15.39 -2.62
C SER A 13 8.28 16.23 -1.55
N GLU A 14 6.97 16.48 -1.69
CA GLU A 14 6.20 17.29 -0.73
C GLU A 14 5.79 16.46 0.51
N LEU A 15 5.61 15.15 0.36
CA LEU A 15 5.30 14.23 1.46
C LEU A 15 6.48 14.01 2.39
N ILE A 16 7.72 14.05 1.87
CA ILE A 16 8.95 13.93 2.66
C ILE A 16 9.18 15.20 3.52
N SER A 17 8.61 16.34 3.13
CA SER A 17 8.82 17.65 3.78
C SER A 17 7.93 17.91 5.01
N LYS A 18 6.92 17.07 5.28
CA LYS A 18 5.92 17.35 6.32
C LYS A 18 6.46 17.01 7.72
N LYS A 19 7.13 17.99 8.35
CA LYS A 19 7.67 17.98 9.71
C LYS A 19 6.56 17.69 10.76
N VAL A 20 6.50 16.48 11.31
CA VAL A 20 5.61 16.11 12.42
C VAL A 20 6.29 16.45 13.75
N LYS A 21 5.65 17.17 14.68
CA LYS A 21 6.26 17.51 15.99
C LYS A 21 6.36 16.26 16.89
N GLY A 22 7.57 15.84 17.25
CA GLY A 22 7.82 14.77 18.26
C GLY A 22 8.64 13.57 17.78
N GLY A 23 9.84 13.82 17.21
CA GLY A 23 10.69 12.82 16.54
C GLY A 23 10.85 11.48 17.23
N ARG A 24 10.60 10.40 16.48
CA ARG A 24 10.97 9.03 16.86
C ARG A 24 12.49 8.88 16.69
N LYS A 25 13.21 8.34 17.69
CA LYS A 25 14.67 8.16 17.60
C LYS A 25 15.02 7.25 16.41
N PHE A 26 15.98 7.67 15.60
CA PHE A 26 16.55 6.85 14.52
C PHE A 26 17.41 5.73 15.10
N PHE A 27 17.36 4.56 14.47
CA PHE A 27 18.18 3.41 14.85
C PHE A 27 19.52 3.41 14.10
N PHE A 28 19.53 3.86 12.84
CA PHE A 28 20.73 3.95 12.00
C PHE A 28 21.31 5.37 11.99
N GLU A 29 22.56 5.49 11.54
CA GLU A 29 23.24 6.79 11.41
C GLU A 29 22.59 7.71 10.37
N GLN A 30 22.05 7.11 9.30
CA GLN A 30 21.35 7.78 8.22
C GLN A 30 19.84 7.59 8.40
N ALA A 31 19.12 8.70 8.60
CA ALA A 31 17.68 8.72 8.81
C ALA A 31 16.90 8.12 7.63
N GLU A 32 17.46 8.19 6.43
CA GLU A 32 16.92 7.64 5.19
C GLU A 32 16.82 6.11 5.24
N ILE A 33 17.72 5.43 5.98
CA ILE A 33 17.70 3.98 6.15
C ILE A 33 16.53 3.56 7.04
N ASP A 34 16.33 4.25 8.16
CA ASP A 34 15.17 4.01 9.04
C ASP A 34 13.84 4.28 8.31
N MET A 35 13.81 5.34 7.49
CA MET A 35 12.68 5.66 6.65
C MET A 35 12.39 4.52 5.66
N LEU A 36 13.39 4.06 4.91
CA LEU A 36 13.25 2.96 3.96
C LEU A 36 12.82 1.66 4.65
N LEU A 37 13.40 1.34 5.81
CA LEU A 37 13.05 0.16 6.58
C LEU A 37 11.59 0.21 7.04
N SER A 38 11.10 1.37 7.49
CA SER A 38 9.70 1.54 7.85
C SER A 38 8.75 1.37 6.67
N MET A 39 9.07 1.99 5.53
CA MET A 39 8.30 1.80 4.30
C MET A 39 8.23 0.31 3.91
N LEU A 40 9.37 -0.39 4.00
CA LEU A 40 9.45 -1.82 3.69
C LEU A 40 8.62 -2.67 4.67
N LEU A 41 8.73 -2.41 5.98
CA LEU A 41 7.95 -3.12 7.00
C LEU A 41 6.44 -2.89 6.82
N SER A 42 6.03 -1.65 6.55
CA SER A 42 4.63 -1.32 6.25
C SER A 42 4.14 -2.04 5.00
N LEU A 43 4.92 -2.02 3.91
CA LEU A 43 4.60 -2.75 2.69
C LEU A 43 4.46 -4.26 2.94
N MET A 44 5.39 -4.87 3.69
CA MET A 44 5.33 -6.29 4.01
C MET A 44 4.10 -6.64 4.85
N ALA A 45 3.74 -5.81 5.83
CA ALA A 45 2.55 -6.01 6.66
C ALA A 45 1.26 -5.91 5.84
N GLU A 46 1.13 -4.88 4.99
CA GLU A 46 -0.02 -4.73 4.10
C GLU A 46 -0.12 -5.89 3.10
N HIS A 47 1.01 -6.26 2.47
CA HIS A 47 1.07 -7.38 1.52
C HIS A 47 0.68 -8.72 2.18
N SER A 48 1.19 -9.01 3.38
CA SER A 48 0.84 -10.24 4.11
C SER A 48 -0.66 -10.31 4.41
N SER A 49 -1.26 -9.21 4.85
CA SER A 49 -2.70 -9.13 5.13
C SER A 49 -3.56 -9.37 3.88
N VAL A 50 -3.16 -8.78 2.74
CA VAL A 50 -3.84 -8.99 1.45
C VAL A 50 -3.70 -10.43 0.99
N LYS A 51 -2.50 -11.01 1.07
CA LYS A 51 -2.22 -12.41 0.69
C LYS A 51 -3.11 -13.37 1.50
N ASP A 52 -3.16 -13.20 2.83
CA ASP A 52 -3.99 -14.03 3.70
C ASP A 52 -5.47 -13.92 3.38
N ARG A 53 -5.95 -12.70 3.08
CA ARG A 53 -7.36 -12.47 2.74
C ARG A 53 -7.73 -13.07 1.39
N LEU A 54 -6.83 -12.99 0.40
CA LEU A 54 -7.00 -13.58 -0.91
C LEU A 54 -7.09 -15.10 -0.82
N VAL A 55 -6.12 -15.75 -0.15
CA VAL A 55 -6.15 -17.21 0.07
C VAL A 55 -7.43 -17.64 0.78
N LYS A 56 -7.85 -16.92 1.84
CA LYS A 56 -9.10 -17.23 2.54
C LYS A 56 -10.34 -17.12 1.65
N LEU A 57 -10.40 -16.10 0.80
CA LEU A 57 -11.52 -15.90 -0.12
C LEU A 57 -11.57 -16.98 -1.20
N GLU A 58 -10.42 -17.29 -1.81
CA GLU A 58 -10.30 -18.34 -2.83
C GLU A 58 -10.70 -19.71 -2.24
N SER A 59 -10.13 -20.10 -1.09
CA SER A 59 -10.51 -21.35 -0.43
C SER A 59 -12.00 -21.37 -0.04
N PHE A 60 -12.54 -20.27 0.50
CA PHE A 60 -13.95 -20.19 0.89
C PHE A 60 -14.90 -20.33 -0.32
N LEU A 61 -14.57 -19.73 -1.46
CA LEU A 61 -15.41 -19.81 -2.66
C LEU A 61 -15.28 -21.17 -3.34
N SER A 62 -14.07 -21.74 -3.37
CA SER A 62 -13.81 -23.10 -3.87
C SER A 62 -14.56 -24.15 -3.04
N ASP A 63 -14.52 -24.04 -1.70
CA ASP A 63 -15.27 -24.91 -0.78
C ASP A 63 -16.79 -24.85 -1.01
N LYS A 64 -17.29 -23.73 -1.53
CA LYS A 64 -18.70 -23.54 -1.90
C LYS A 64 -19.01 -23.98 -3.34
N GLY A 65 -18.02 -24.41 -4.11
CA GLY A 65 -18.15 -24.75 -5.52
C GLY A 65 -18.48 -23.56 -6.42
N LEU A 66 -18.15 -22.34 -5.99
CA LEU A 66 -18.44 -21.09 -6.70
C LEU A 66 -17.24 -20.54 -7.47
N LEU A 67 -16.08 -21.17 -7.32
CA LEU A 67 -14.83 -20.77 -7.93
C LEU A 67 -14.14 -22.02 -8.48
N ASP A 68 -13.84 -21.98 -9.77
CA ASP A 68 -12.99 -22.96 -10.45
C ASP A 68 -11.64 -22.31 -10.72
N ASP A 69 -10.54 -23.02 -10.43
CA ASP A 69 -9.19 -22.46 -10.50
C ASP A 69 -8.80 -22.12 -11.95
N ASP A 70 -9.25 -22.91 -12.94
CA ASP A 70 -8.98 -22.67 -14.36
C ASP A 70 -9.79 -21.46 -14.89
N GLU A 71 -11.05 -21.32 -14.45
CA GLU A 71 -11.87 -20.14 -14.75
C GLU A 71 -11.26 -18.87 -14.14
N LEU A 72 -10.80 -18.91 -12.89
CA LEU A 72 -10.16 -17.78 -12.23
C LEU A 72 -8.85 -17.38 -12.93
N ALA A 73 -8.02 -18.35 -13.31
CA ALA A 73 -6.74 -18.09 -13.98
C ALA A 73 -6.91 -17.45 -15.36
N SER A 74 -8.02 -17.72 -16.04
CA SER A 74 -8.37 -17.13 -17.34
C SER A 74 -9.24 -15.87 -17.25
N PHE A 75 -9.76 -15.56 -16.06
CA PHE A 75 -10.59 -14.39 -15.84
C PHE A 75 -9.83 -13.09 -16.11
N THR A 76 -10.43 -12.24 -16.94
CA THR A 76 -9.93 -10.88 -17.20
C THR A 76 -10.89 -9.87 -16.57
N PRO A 77 -10.43 -9.00 -15.65
CA PRO A 77 -11.27 -7.96 -15.10
C PRO A 77 -11.82 -7.04 -16.19
N ASN A 78 -13.07 -6.61 -16.06
CA ASN A 78 -13.62 -5.60 -16.95
C ASN A 78 -12.98 -4.22 -16.67
N ASN A 79 -13.30 -3.24 -17.50
CA ASN A 79 -12.72 -1.89 -17.37
C ASN A 79 -13.03 -1.22 -16.03
N GLU A 80 -14.22 -1.45 -15.46
CA GLU A 80 -14.62 -0.88 -14.18
C GLU A 80 -13.79 -1.46 -13.03
N THR A 81 -13.67 -2.79 -12.98
CA THR A 81 -12.84 -3.50 -12.00
C THR A 81 -11.36 -3.12 -12.15
N SER A 82 -10.85 -3.03 -13.37
CA SER A 82 -9.46 -2.62 -13.62
C SER A 82 -9.17 -1.21 -13.10
N ASN A 83 -10.07 -0.26 -13.35
CA ASN A 83 -9.92 1.11 -12.83
C ASN A 83 -9.95 1.14 -11.29
N ALA A 84 -10.84 0.37 -10.66
CA ALA A 84 -10.88 0.26 -9.20
C ALA A 84 -9.58 -0.31 -8.62
N MET A 85 -8.99 -1.32 -9.28
CA MET A 85 -7.69 -1.88 -8.90
C MET A 85 -6.56 -0.85 -9.01
N ASP A 86 -6.57 0.00 -10.03
CA ASP A 86 -5.56 1.05 -10.19
C ASP A 86 -5.68 2.13 -9.10
N ILE A 87 -6.90 2.52 -8.72
CA ILE A 87 -7.15 3.46 -7.61
C ILE A 87 -6.59 2.89 -6.29
N GLU A 88 -6.92 1.64 -5.96
CA GLU A 88 -6.43 1.00 -4.73
C GLU A 88 -4.90 0.83 -4.75
N ARG A 89 -4.30 0.52 -5.91
CA ARG A 89 -2.82 0.48 -6.06
C ARG A 89 -2.18 1.84 -5.74
N MET A 90 -2.74 2.93 -6.25
CA MET A 90 -2.23 4.28 -5.99
C MET A 90 -2.35 4.67 -4.51
N LYS A 91 -3.44 4.26 -3.86
CA LYS A 91 -3.66 4.48 -2.43
C LYS A 91 -2.65 3.71 -1.57
N MET A 92 -2.37 2.45 -1.89
CA MET A 92 -1.34 1.65 -1.24
C MET A 92 0.04 2.31 -1.35
N ILE A 93 0.43 2.74 -2.56
CA ILE A 93 1.71 3.45 -2.78
C ILE A 93 1.80 4.71 -1.90
N LYS A 94 0.72 5.50 -1.84
CA LYS A 94 0.66 6.69 -0.99
C LYS A 94 0.86 6.35 0.49
N ASN A 95 0.15 5.35 1.01
CA ASN A 95 0.26 4.96 2.42
C ASN A 95 1.68 4.52 2.79
N ILE A 96 2.34 3.73 1.93
CA ILE A 96 3.71 3.27 2.13
C ILE A 96 4.68 4.47 2.18
N LEU A 97 4.54 5.42 1.25
CA LEU A 97 5.39 6.61 1.24
C LEU A 97 5.19 7.47 2.49
N GLU A 98 3.94 7.64 2.95
CA GLU A 98 3.64 8.36 4.19
C GLU A 98 4.22 7.68 5.45
N ALA A 99 4.26 6.34 5.47
CA ALA A 99 4.84 5.58 6.58
C ALA A 99 6.34 5.88 6.78
N GLY A 100 7.06 6.19 5.71
CA GLY A 100 8.45 6.62 5.79
C GLY A 100 8.61 8.08 6.25
N SER A 101 7.81 9.00 5.72
CA SER A 101 7.87 10.42 6.08
C SER A 101 7.69 10.70 7.57
N ASN A 102 6.94 9.84 8.27
CA ASN A 102 6.64 9.99 9.70
C ASN A 102 7.85 9.74 10.64
N ILE A 103 9.04 9.38 10.13
CA ILE A 103 10.25 9.11 10.92
C ILE A 103 11.21 10.31 10.97
N GLY A 104 11.02 11.34 10.13
CA GLY A 104 11.99 12.41 9.89
C GLY A 104 12.16 13.52 10.95
N ASN A 105 12.39 13.25 12.24
CA ASN A 105 12.99 14.29 13.10
C ASN A 105 14.14 13.78 13.97
N LYS A 106 15.30 14.43 13.86
CA LYS A 106 16.29 14.43 14.94
C LYS A 106 15.70 15.27 16.08
N ALA A 107 15.76 14.76 17.30
CA ALA A 107 15.51 15.57 18.47
C ALA A 107 16.57 16.70 18.48
N GLU A 108 16.13 17.94 18.45
CA GLU A 108 16.96 19.08 18.84
C GLU A 108 17.01 19.06 20.38
N ASP A 109 18.22 19.06 20.94
CA ASP A 109 18.49 19.17 22.38
C ASP A 109 18.09 20.55 22.94
#